data_AF-A0A4Y9Z5F9-F1
#
_entry.id   AF-A0A4Y9Z5F9-F1
#
_cell.length_a   1.000
_cell.length_b   1.000
_cell.length_c   1.000
_cell.angle_alpha   90.00
_cell.angle_beta   90.00
_cell.angle_gamma   90.00
#
_symmetry.space_group_name_H-M   'P 1'
#
loop_
_entity.id
_entity.type
_entity.pdbx_description
1 polymer ?
#
loop_
_entity_poly.entity_id
_entity_poly.type
_entity_poly.pdbx_seq_one_letter_code
_entity_poly.pdbx_strand_id
1 'polypeptide(L)'
;MSQLQDLTRCLLAAGYAARPDRQYLLYTQDGVLISKLWTGDSFGEEELVATSVRPDSSAAILADADDRVIIGITASSTLAAFQYDEDEEEWIQDGALSAYNVHEKGRLSACYTADHRICIVFQNGSGALVHIEETEVDSEGSLDEGAGWTATVLKKASDPLPGTPISTVLDDNGLHVFYVSAADQRVHHLHGGETWADEEMFDQTLGPLQGLVVSTNREKGRFEAYVVTADKAVLQVEDGGDKRELGKVDDNGKLVPSTTAECFFFFYYFFYAF
;
A
#
# COMPACT_ATOMS: atom_id res chain seq x y z
N MET A 1 -5.35 -0.32 -24.66
CA MET A 1 -4.12 -0.04 -23.87
C MET A 1 -4.12 -1.00 -22.70
N SER A 2 -2.99 -1.62 -22.36
CA SER A 2 -3.05 -2.75 -21.44
C SER A 2 -3.20 -2.25 -20.00
N GLN A 3 -4.30 -2.62 -19.37
CA GLN A 3 -4.53 -2.48 -17.92
C GLN A 3 -3.37 -3.07 -17.09
N LEU A 4 -2.63 -4.01 -17.70
CA LEU A 4 -1.41 -4.58 -17.16
C LEU A 4 -0.27 -3.55 -16.96
N GLN A 5 -0.15 -2.55 -17.84
CA GLN A 5 0.81 -1.47 -17.65
C GLN A 5 0.39 -0.53 -16.51
N ASP A 6 -0.91 -0.29 -16.33
CA ASP A 6 -1.42 0.52 -15.22
C ASP A 6 -1.18 -0.17 -13.88
N LEU A 7 -1.48 -1.48 -13.79
CA LEU A 7 -1.10 -2.32 -12.66
C LEU A 7 0.40 -2.23 -12.35
N THR A 8 1.24 -2.31 -13.39
CA THR A 8 2.69 -2.21 -13.22
C THR A 8 3.09 -0.86 -12.62
N ARG A 9 2.41 0.24 -12.98
CA ARG A 9 2.67 1.55 -12.34
C ARG A 9 2.31 1.54 -10.86
N CYS A 10 1.15 0.96 -10.49
CA CYS A 10 0.77 0.83 -9.09
C CYS A 10 1.79 0.02 -8.28
N LEU A 11 2.30 -1.08 -8.86
CA LEU A 11 3.30 -1.93 -8.21
C LEU A 11 4.67 -1.27 -8.01
N LEU A 12 5.02 -0.29 -8.86
CA LEU A 12 6.28 0.44 -8.81
C LEU A 12 6.19 1.76 -8.02
N ALA A 13 4.98 2.28 -7.82
CA ALA A 13 4.75 3.48 -7.04
C ALA A 13 4.99 3.24 -5.54
N ALA A 14 5.29 4.31 -4.81
CA ALA A 14 5.37 4.26 -3.34
C ALA A 14 4.01 3.97 -2.72
N GLY A 15 2.94 4.44 -3.37
CA GLY A 15 1.53 4.24 -3.03
C GLY A 15 0.65 4.63 -4.20
N TYR A 16 -0.61 4.20 -4.19
CA TYR A 16 -1.55 4.55 -5.25
C TYR A 16 -2.99 4.61 -4.73
N ALA A 17 -3.82 5.40 -5.41
CA ALA A 17 -5.27 5.38 -5.26
C ALA A 17 -5.90 5.33 -6.64
N ALA A 18 -6.82 4.38 -6.81
CA ALA A 18 -7.47 4.06 -8.06
C ALA A 18 -8.89 4.63 -8.06
N ARG A 19 -9.23 5.48 -9.04
CA ARG A 19 -10.60 5.94 -9.32
C ARG A 19 -11.03 5.44 -10.71
N PRO A 20 -12.35 5.42 -11.03
CA PRO A 20 -12.85 4.86 -12.29
C PRO A 20 -12.23 5.47 -13.56
N ASP A 21 -11.82 6.74 -13.51
CA ASP A 21 -11.33 7.53 -14.64
C ASP A 21 -9.86 7.96 -14.51
N ARG A 22 -9.27 7.85 -13.32
CA ARG A 22 -7.93 8.37 -13.01
C ARG A 22 -7.26 7.62 -11.87
N GLN A 23 -5.94 7.67 -11.83
CA GLN A 23 -5.14 7.07 -10.76
C GLN A 23 -4.19 8.11 -10.19
N TYR A 24 -4.12 8.20 -8.87
CA TYR A 24 -3.04 8.93 -8.21
C TYR A 24 -1.91 7.96 -7.88
N LEU A 25 -0.69 8.34 -8.23
CA LEU A 25 0.53 7.56 -8.01
C LEU A 25 1.49 8.40 -7.17
N LEU A 26 1.93 7.86 -6.04
CA LEU A 26 2.89 8.49 -5.15
C LEU A 26 4.31 8.04 -5.46
N TYR A 27 5.28 8.95 -5.37
CA TYR A 27 6.69 8.69 -5.57
C TYR A 27 7.53 9.32 -4.46
N THR A 28 8.46 8.55 -3.90
CA THR A 28 9.40 8.97 -2.84
C THR A 28 10.82 8.94 -3.38
N GLN A 29 11.25 10.04 -4.01
CA GLN A 29 12.56 10.14 -4.64
C GLN A 29 13.34 11.33 -4.08
N ASP A 30 14.64 11.16 -3.83
CA ASP A 30 15.52 12.24 -3.37
C ASP A 30 15.01 13.02 -2.13
N GLY A 31 14.27 12.33 -1.26
CA GLY A 31 13.71 12.90 -0.03
C GLY A 31 12.42 13.70 -0.22
N VAL A 32 11.85 13.73 -1.43
CA VAL A 32 10.57 14.37 -1.73
C VAL A 32 9.46 13.35 -1.95
N LEU A 33 8.23 13.70 -1.55
CA LEU A 33 7.01 12.96 -1.83
C LEU A 33 6.22 13.73 -2.88
N ILE A 34 5.95 13.09 -4.00
CA ILE A 34 5.23 13.68 -5.13
C ILE A 34 4.01 12.82 -5.45
N SER A 35 2.87 13.46 -5.70
CA SER A 35 1.68 12.83 -6.25
C SER A 35 1.57 13.13 -7.74
N LYS A 36 1.37 12.12 -8.58
CA LYS A 36 1.14 12.28 -10.02
C LYS A 36 -0.20 11.70 -10.42
N LEU A 37 -0.96 12.45 -11.20
CA LEU A 37 -2.22 12.01 -11.77
C LEU A 37 -1.96 11.24 -13.08
N TRP A 38 -2.41 10.00 -13.18
CA TRP A 38 -2.43 9.21 -14.40
C TRP A 38 -3.84 9.14 -14.98
N THR A 39 -4.00 9.56 -16.24
CA THR A 39 -5.29 9.64 -16.95
C THR A 39 -5.60 8.39 -17.79
N GLY A 40 -4.75 7.36 -17.73
CA GLY A 40 -4.85 6.17 -18.58
C GLY A 40 -3.97 6.22 -19.84
N ASP A 41 -3.56 7.41 -20.28
CA ASP A 41 -2.71 7.61 -21.46
C ASP A 41 -1.46 8.46 -21.20
N SER A 42 -1.51 9.37 -20.23
CA SER A 42 -0.43 10.28 -19.88
C SER A 42 -0.46 10.65 -18.39
N PHE A 43 0.66 11.18 -17.90
CA PHE A 43 0.68 11.86 -16.62
C PHE A 43 0.15 13.29 -16.81
N GLY A 44 -0.85 13.64 -16.01
CA GLY A 44 -1.41 14.99 -15.91
C GLY A 44 -0.69 15.80 -14.84
N GLU A 45 -1.47 16.28 -13.88
CA GLU A 45 -0.97 17.11 -12.78
C GLU A 45 0.04 16.39 -11.88
N GLU A 46 1.02 17.14 -11.40
CA GLU A 46 2.06 16.71 -10.48
C GLU A 46 2.10 17.69 -9.30
N GLU A 47 1.98 17.15 -8.09
CA GLU A 47 1.93 17.93 -6.86
C GLU A 47 3.07 17.51 -5.93
N LEU A 48 3.80 18.51 -5.40
CA LEU A 48 4.78 18.29 -4.34
C LEU A 48 4.06 18.23 -2.99
N VAL A 49 4.08 17.08 -2.34
CA VAL A 49 3.39 16.84 -1.07
C VAL A 49 4.30 17.16 0.12
N ALA A 50 5.58 16.75 0.05
CA ALA A 50 6.53 16.98 1.14
C ALA A 50 7.98 16.93 0.64
N THR A 51 8.89 17.57 1.37
CA THR A 51 10.34 17.66 1.03
C THR A 51 11.27 17.00 2.06
N SER A 52 10.70 16.34 3.08
CA SER A 52 11.44 15.68 4.16
C SER A 52 10.88 14.29 4.42
N VAL A 53 10.81 13.46 3.38
CA VAL A 53 10.39 12.06 3.47
C VAL A 53 11.57 11.11 3.31
N ARG A 54 11.42 9.87 3.77
CA ARG A 54 12.44 8.84 3.59
C ARG A 54 12.49 8.42 2.11
N PRO A 55 13.65 8.49 1.44
CA PRO A 55 13.79 8.01 0.07
C PRO A 55 13.43 6.53 -0.07
N ASP A 56 12.86 6.15 -1.21
CA ASP A 56 12.47 4.77 -1.56
C ASP A 56 11.50 4.11 -0.55
N SER A 57 10.82 4.90 0.28
CA SER A 57 9.82 4.40 1.22
C SER A 57 8.46 4.24 0.55
N SER A 58 7.61 3.38 1.08
CA SER A 58 6.18 3.37 0.72
C SER A 58 5.48 4.61 1.27
N ALA A 59 4.33 4.91 0.68
CA ALA A 59 3.34 5.85 1.16
C ALA A 59 1.94 5.29 0.86
N ALA A 60 0.89 5.87 1.43
CA ALA A 60 -0.49 5.54 1.10
C ALA A 60 -1.24 6.81 0.77
N ILE A 61 -2.16 6.73 -0.18
CA ILE A 61 -3.08 7.82 -0.49
C ILE A 61 -4.50 7.30 -0.29
N LEU A 62 -5.24 8.01 0.54
CA LEU A 62 -6.64 7.81 0.83
C LEU A 62 -7.36 8.95 0.12
N ALA A 63 -8.01 8.63 -1.00
CA ALA A 63 -8.66 9.63 -1.85
C ALA A 63 -10.16 9.33 -1.92
N ASP A 64 -10.98 10.25 -1.42
CA ASP A 64 -12.43 10.19 -1.56
C ASP A 64 -12.92 11.18 -2.65
N ALA A 65 -14.21 11.50 -2.68
CA ALA A 65 -14.80 12.44 -3.65
C ALA A 65 -14.19 13.83 -3.56
N ASP A 66 -13.95 14.30 -2.35
CA ASP A 66 -13.78 15.70 -2.00
C ASP A 66 -12.40 15.96 -1.36
N ASP A 67 -11.83 14.96 -0.68
CA ASP A 67 -10.59 15.06 0.08
C ASP A 67 -9.54 14.00 -0.28
N ARG A 68 -8.29 14.32 0.03
CA ARG A 68 -7.13 13.42 -0.09
C ARG A 68 -6.27 13.50 1.15
N VAL A 69 -6.08 12.38 1.82
CA VAL A 69 -5.09 12.23 2.90
C VAL A 69 -3.96 11.35 2.40
N ILE A 70 -2.72 11.81 2.57
CA ILE A 70 -1.54 11.03 2.22
C ILE A 70 -0.82 10.64 3.50
N ILE A 71 -0.54 9.36 3.69
CA ILE A 71 0.27 8.86 4.80
C ILE A 71 1.66 8.54 4.27
N GLY A 72 2.68 9.18 4.82
CA GLY A 72 4.07 8.99 4.41
C GLY A 72 4.99 8.62 5.57
N ILE A 73 6.25 8.36 5.23
CA ILE A 73 7.31 8.10 6.20
C ILE A 73 8.31 9.25 6.10
N THR A 74 8.49 9.98 7.19
CA THR A 74 9.39 11.14 7.26
C THR A 74 10.85 10.72 7.14
N ALA A 75 11.74 11.67 6.86
CA ALA A 75 13.19 11.42 6.84
C ALA A 75 13.73 10.89 8.19
N SER A 76 13.06 11.18 9.30
CA SER A 76 13.36 10.63 10.64
C SER A 76 12.77 9.24 10.89
N SER A 77 12.19 8.58 9.88
CA SER A 77 11.54 7.27 9.99
C SER A 77 10.37 7.24 10.98
N THR A 78 9.56 8.30 11.00
CA THR A 78 8.26 8.34 11.70
C THR A 78 7.12 8.43 10.69
N LEU A 79 5.91 8.07 11.10
CA LEU A 79 4.72 8.30 10.29
C LEU A 79 4.35 9.80 10.26
N ALA A 80 3.76 10.23 9.15
CA ALA A 80 3.16 11.55 9.00
C ALA A 80 1.92 11.45 8.10
N ALA A 81 0.91 12.26 8.42
CA ALA A 81 -0.23 12.49 7.53
C ALA A 81 -0.04 13.85 6.85
N PHE A 82 -0.43 13.93 5.59
CA PHE A 82 -0.42 15.15 4.79
C PHE A 82 -1.84 15.37 4.27
N GLN A 83 -2.37 16.57 4.49
CA GLN A 83 -3.69 16.99 4.02
C GLN A 83 -3.51 18.28 3.23
N TYR A 84 -4.29 18.42 2.15
CA TYR A 84 -4.26 19.64 1.36
C TYR A 84 -5.11 20.71 2.03
N ASP A 85 -4.52 21.86 2.33
CA ASP A 85 -5.21 23.02 2.85
C ASP A 85 -5.65 23.90 1.65
N GLU A 86 -6.96 24.02 1.45
CA GLU A 86 -7.50 24.81 0.33
C GLU A 86 -7.26 26.31 0.50
N ASP A 87 -7.16 26.83 1.73
CA ASP A 87 -6.95 28.25 1.99
C ASP A 87 -5.48 28.64 1.75
N GLU A 88 -4.54 27.76 2.09
CA GLU A 88 -3.10 27.97 1.88
C GLU A 88 -2.61 27.45 0.51
N GLU A 89 -3.45 26.70 -0.22
CA GLU A 89 -3.13 26.02 -1.48
C GLU A 89 -1.86 25.13 -1.37
N GLU A 90 -1.64 24.53 -0.20
CA GLU A 90 -0.47 23.71 0.10
C GLU A 90 -0.78 22.45 0.91
N TRP A 91 0.12 21.47 0.83
CA TRP A 91 0.05 20.27 1.65
C TRP A 91 0.61 20.56 3.04
N ILE A 92 -0.21 20.41 4.07
CA ILE A 92 0.16 20.57 5.47
C ILE A 92 0.42 19.20 6.10
N GLN A 93 1.52 19.11 6.86
CA GLN A 93 1.86 17.92 7.63
C GLN A 93 1.20 17.96 9.01
N ASP A 94 0.43 16.91 9.34
CA ASP A 94 -0.03 16.65 10.70
C ASP A 94 1.03 15.88 11.51
N GLY A 95 1.33 16.41 12.70
CA GLY A 95 2.29 15.87 13.65
C GLY A 95 1.75 14.74 14.52
N ALA A 96 0.44 14.46 14.54
CA ALA A 96 -0.16 13.46 15.44
C ALA A 96 0.48 12.06 15.29
N LEU A 97 0.84 11.68 14.06
CA LEU A 97 1.45 10.38 13.76
C LEU A 97 2.96 10.29 14.07
N SER A 98 3.61 11.38 14.48
CA SER A 98 5.06 11.42 14.72
C SER A 98 5.53 10.52 15.87
N ALA A 99 4.62 10.14 16.78
CA ALA A 99 4.87 9.17 17.85
C ALA A 99 5.23 7.76 17.32
N TYR A 100 4.84 7.43 16.09
CA TYR A 100 4.96 6.09 15.52
C TYR A 100 6.24 5.93 14.71
N ASN A 101 7.23 5.28 15.32
CA ASN A 101 8.51 4.97 14.69
C ASN A 101 8.39 3.77 13.74
N VAL A 102 8.79 3.97 12.49
CA VAL A 102 8.84 2.97 11.43
C VAL A 102 10.25 2.37 11.36
N HIS A 103 10.34 1.06 11.13
CA HIS A 103 11.61 0.39 10.84
C HIS A 103 12.37 1.12 9.71
N GLU A 104 13.71 1.14 9.75
CA GLU A 104 14.55 1.83 8.74
C GLU A 104 14.26 1.40 7.30
N LYS A 105 13.88 0.12 7.13
CA LYS A 105 13.46 -0.47 5.85
C LYS A 105 11.95 -0.64 5.73
N GLY A 106 11.22 -0.35 6.80
CA GLY A 106 9.80 -0.63 6.93
C GLY A 106 8.96 0.01 5.84
N ARG A 107 7.85 -0.63 5.53
CA ARG A 107 6.84 -0.09 4.62
C ARG A 107 5.53 0.09 5.39
N LEU A 108 4.58 0.74 4.75
CA LEU A 108 3.23 0.98 5.24
C LEU A 108 2.21 0.74 4.13
N SER A 109 0.99 0.49 4.54
CA SER A 109 -0.23 0.54 3.73
C SER A 109 -1.33 1.17 4.59
N ALA A 110 -2.29 1.82 3.96
CA ALA A 110 -3.43 2.40 4.65
C ALA A 110 -4.72 2.19 3.86
N CYS A 111 -5.85 2.15 4.56
CA CYS A 111 -7.18 2.13 3.99
C CYS A 111 -8.17 2.84 4.93
N TYR A 112 -9.34 3.18 4.42
CA TYR A 112 -10.47 3.54 5.28
C TYR A 112 -11.09 2.29 5.88
N THR A 113 -11.54 2.38 7.12
CA THR A 113 -12.47 1.44 7.75
C THR A 113 -13.90 1.64 7.19
N ALA A 114 -14.83 0.74 7.54
CA ALA A 114 -16.23 0.84 7.10
C ALA A 114 -16.95 2.10 7.61
N ASP A 115 -16.45 2.70 8.69
CA ASP A 115 -16.94 3.96 9.27
C ASP A 115 -16.07 5.17 8.88
N HIS A 116 -15.31 5.06 7.79
CA HIS A 116 -14.47 6.13 7.22
C HIS A 116 -13.36 6.66 8.14
N ARG A 117 -12.94 5.88 9.14
CA ARG A 117 -11.74 6.17 9.93
C ARG A 117 -10.51 5.66 9.21
N ILE A 118 -9.37 6.30 9.46
CA ILE A 118 -8.11 5.89 8.84
C ILE A 118 -7.51 4.70 9.60
N CYS A 119 -7.17 3.64 8.86
CA CYS A 119 -6.40 2.50 9.35
C CYS A 119 -5.06 2.44 8.62
N ILE A 120 -3.96 2.32 9.37
CA ILE A 120 -2.59 2.23 8.84
C ILE A 120 -1.93 0.96 9.40
N VAL A 121 -1.31 0.18 8.52
CA VAL A 121 -0.47 -0.96 8.89
C VAL A 121 0.96 -0.67 8.46
N PHE A 122 1.91 -0.78 9.37
CA PHE A 122 3.32 -0.52 9.11
C PHE A 122 4.24 -1.44 9.91
N GLN A 123 5.52 -1.48 9.53
CA GLN A 123 6.55 -2.18 10.30
C GLN A 123 7.25 -1.23 11.28
N ASN A 124 7.14 -1.50 12.58
CA ASN A 124 7.75 -0.65 13.62
C ASN A 124 9.27 -0.88 13.77
N GLY A 125 9.93 -0.08 14.61
CA GLY A 125 11.38 -0.19 14.85
C GLY A 125 11.91 -1.58 15.28
N SER A 126 11.07 -2.49 15.79
CA SER A 126 11.47 -3.86 16.11
C SER A 126 11.26 -4.87 14.97
N GLY A 127 10.78 -4.42 13.80
CA GLY A 127 10.42 -5.29 12.67
C GLY A 127 9.01 -5.89 12.77
N ALA A 128 8.25 -5.60 13.83
CA ALA A 128 6.90 -6.14 13.99
C ALA A 128 5.88 -5.33 13.17
N LEU A 129 4.85 -6.00 12.66
CA LEU A 129 3.70 -5.32 12.07
C LEU A 129 2.85 -4.68 13.18
N VAL A 130 2.48 -3.43 12.96
CA VAL A 130 1.63 -2.64 13.85
C VAL A 130 0.47 -2.10 13.02
N HIS A 131 -0.73 -2.28 13.56
CA HIS A 131 -1.97 -1.67 13.10
C HIS A 131 -2.27 -0.47 13.98
N ILE A 132 -2.47 0.70 13.38
CA ILE A 132 -3.02 1.88 14.06
C ILE A 132 -4.33 2.28 13.38
N GLU A 133 -5.30 2.67 14.19
CA GLU A 133 -6.61 3.10 13.72
C GLU A 133 -6.96 4.42 14.40
N GLU A 134 -7.50 5.34 13.62
CA GLU A 134 -8.04 6.60 14.12
C GLU A 134 -9.19 6.32 15.09
N THR A 135 -9.25 7.07 16.18
CA THR A 135 -10.28 6.97 17.21
C THR A 135 -10.83 8.34 17.53
N GLU A 136 -12.11 8.42 17.90
CA GLU A 136 -12.72 9.67 18.32
C GLU A 136 -11.92 10.29 19.47
N VAL A 137 -11.47 11.53 19.27
CA VAL A 137 -10.88 12.35 20.33
C VAL A 137 -12.04 12.88 21.17
N ASP A 138 -11.96 12.76 22.49
CA ASP A 138 -12.91 13.42 23.36
C ASP A 138 -12.84 14.95 23.17
N SER A 139 -13.96 15.64 23.44
CA SER A 139 -14.16 17.05 23.10
C SER A 139 -13.20 18.05 23.77
N GLU A 140 -12.23 17.56 24.55
CA GLU A 140 -11.16 18.36 25.15
C GLU A 140 -9.87 18.37 24.32
N GLY A 141 -9.80 17.64 23.19
CA GLY A 141 -8.78 17.79 22.16
C GLY A 141 -7.35 17.72 22.72
N SER A 142 -6.92 16.53 23.14
CA SER A 142 -5.53 16.36 23.58
C SER A 142 -4.55 16.71 22.45
N LEU A 143 -3.56 17.53 22.77
CA LEU A 143 -2.45 17.92 21.88
C LEU A 143 -1.25 16.97 22.01
N ASP A 144 -1.39 15.84 22.71
CA ASP A 144 -0.31 14.88 22.90
C ASP A 144 -0.02 14.13 21.58
N GLU A 145 1.27 13.83 21.32
CA GLU A 145 1.66 13.00 20.18
C GLU A 145 0.99 11.61 20.27
N GLY A 146 0.34 11.17 19.19
CA GLY A 146 -0.43 9.93 19.16
C GLY A 146 -1.87 10.02 19.71
N ALA A 147 -2.32 11.21 20.17
CA ALA A 147 -3.72 11.42 20.51
C ALA A 147 -4.62 11.18 19.28
N GLY A 148 -5.78 10.55 19.49
CA GLY A 148 -6.70 10.19 18.41
C GLY A 148 -6.34 8.90 17.65
N TRP A 149 -5.36 8.12 18.12
CA TRP A 149 -4.97 6.87 17.47
C TRP A 149 -4.81 5.72 18.47
N THR A 150 -5.33 4.55 18.12
CA THR A 150 -5.13 3.30 18.88
C THR A 150 -4.16 2.38 18.15
N ALA A 151 -3.09 1.97 18.84
CA ALA A 151 -2.06 1.11 18.28
C ALA A 151 -2.12 -0.33 18.81
N THR A 152 -2.06 -1.30 17.89
CA THR A 152 -2.04 -2.73 18.19
C THR A 152 -0.89 -3.42 17.45
N VAL A 153 0.02 -4.04 18.21
CA VAL A 153 1.05 -4.91 17.63
C VAL A 153 0.40 -6.22 17.18
N LEU A 154 0.60 -6.58 15.91
CA LEU A 154 0.03 -7.78 15.28
C LEU A 154 0.86 -9.02 15.63
N LYS A 155 0.78 -9.45 16.90
CA LYS A 155 1.59 -10.54 17.49
C LYS A 155 1.45 -11.91 16.81
N LYS A 156 0.44 -12.06 15.94
CA LYS A 156 0.18 -13.30 15.21
C LYS A 156 0.92 -13.39 13.89
N ALA A 157 1.44 -12.26 13.39
CA ALA A 157 2.29 -12.25 12.21
C ALA A 157 3.53 -13.13 12.43
N SER A 158 3.76 -14.06 11.50
CA SER A 158 4.91 -14.96 11.44
C SER A 158 6.16 -14.21 10.95
N ASP A 159 6.94 -13.69 11.90
CA ASP A 159 8.26 -13.07 11.70
C ASP A 159 8.38 -12.19 10.44
N PRO A 160 7.70 -11.03 10.37
CA PRO A 160 7.67 -10.20 9.17
C PRO A 160 9.05 -9.80 8.67
N LEU A 161 9.34 -10.05 7.39
CA LEU A 161 10.63 -9.70 6.79
C LEU A 161 10.87 -8.18 6.87
N PRO A 162 12.04 -7.71 7.35
CA PRO A 162 12.36 -6.29 7.34
C PRO A 162 12.24 -5.66 5.95
N GLY A 163 11.37 -4.67 5.83
CA GLY A 163 11.05 -4.00 4.57
C GLY A 163 10.20 -4.80 3.59
N THR A 164 9.50 -5.82 4.09
CA THR A 164 8.42 -6.47 3.34
C THR A 164 7.47 -5.43 2.74
N PRO A 165 7.07 -5.56 1.47
CA PRO A 165 5.91 -4.83 0.98
C PRO A 165 4.68 -5.25 1.80
N ILE A 166 3.78 -4.29 2.02
CA ILE A 166 2.54 -4.49 2.79
C ILE A 166 1.40 -4.12 1.85
N SER A 167 0.42 -5.01 1.73
CA SER A 167 -0.85 -4.73 1.04
C SER A 167 -1.99 -4.93 2.03
N THR A 168 -2.96 -4.04 2.02
CA THR A 168 -4.16 -4.15 2.85
C THR A 168 -5.42 -4.23 2.00
N VAL A 169 -6.34 -5.09 2.37
CA VAL A 169 -7.68 -5.18 1.78
C VAL A 169 -8.70 -5.17 2.91
N LEU A 170 -9.72 -4.31 2.82
CA LEU A 170 -10.85 -4.33 3.74
C LEU A 170 -12.05 -4.95 3.02
N ASP A 171 -12.68 -5.95 3.64
CA ASP A 171 -13.96 -6.49 3.19
C ASP A 171 -14.91 -6.74 4.36
N ASP A 172 -16.06 -7.39 4.10
CA ASP A 172 -17.10 -7.67 5.10
C ASP A 172 -16.60 -8.52 6.29
N ASN A 173 -15.47 -9.23 6.15
CA ASN A 173 -14.86 -10.03 7.20
C ASN A 173 -13.83 -9.26 8.02
N GLY A 174 -13.49 -8.03 7.62
CA GLY A 174 -12.55 -7.16 8.31
C GLY A 174 -11.29 -6.84 7.50
N LEU A 175 -10.23 -6.47 8.20
CA LEU A 175 -8.96 -6.07 7.59
C LEU A 175 -8.08 -7.27 7.29
N HIS A 176 -7.65 -7.39 6.04
CA HIS A 176 -6.69 -8.36 5.55
C HIS A 176 -5.36 -7.66 5.30
N VAL A 177 -4.27 -8.21 5.84
CA VAL A 177 -2.91 -7.70 5.72
C VAL A 177 -2.05 -8.76 5.06
N PHE A 178 -1.35 -8.39 3.98
CA PHE A 178 -0.47 -9.28 3.24
C PHE A 178 0.97 -8.79 3.32
N TYR A 179 1.89 -9.69 3.61
CA TYR A 179 3.31 -9.40 3.80
C TYR A 179 4.16 -10.63 3.52
N VAL A 180 5.48 -10.50 3.52
CA VAL A 180 6.45 -11.60 3.35
C VAL A 180 7.01 -11.99 4.71
N SER A 181 6.91 -13.27 5.05
CA SER A 181 7.47 -13.86 6.27
C SER A 181 8.98 -14.10 6.09
N ALA A 182 9.78 -13.74 7.10
CA ALA A 182 11.20 -14.04 7.14
C ALA A 182 11.47 -15.53 7.37
N ALA A 183 10.55 -16.23 8.04
CA ALA A 183 10.70 -17.63 8.44
C ALA A 183 10.75 -18.59 7.23
N ASP A 184 10.00 -18.28 6.17
CA ASP A 184 9.79 -19.15 5.00
C ASP A 184 9.91 -18.42 3.65
N GLN A 185 10.02 -17.08 3.65
CA GLN A 185 10.10 -16.24 2.44
C GLN A 185 8.86 -16.34 1.54
N ARG A 186 7.69 -16.58 2.13
CA ARG A 186 6.40 -16.68 1.44
C ARG A 186 5.53 -15.48 1.75
N VAL A 187 4.52 -15.26 0.92
CA VAL A 187 3.49 -14.25 1.19
C VAL A 187 2.51 -14.83 2.21
N HIS A 188 2.37 -14.15 3.33
CA HIS A 188 1.43 -14.45 4.40
C HIS A 188 0.22 -13.55 4.31
N HIS A 189 -0.90 -14.11 4.72
CA HIS A 189 -2.18 -13.45 4.87
C HIS A 189 -2.53 -13.45 6.35
N LEU A 190 -2.58 -12.25 6.92
CA LEU A 190 -3.00 -12.01 8.28
C LEU A 190 -4.39 -11.34 8.23
N HIS A 191 -5.42 -11.98 8.78
CA HIS A 191 -6.78 -11.43 8.78
C HIS A 191 -7.27 -11.07 10.17
N GLY A 192 -7.92 -9.91 10.24
CA GLY A 192 -8.62 -9.39 11.41
C GLY A 192 -10.02 -10.01 11.54
N GLY A 193 -10.51 -10.10 12.77
CA GLY A 193 -11.80 -10.68 13.17
C GLY A 193 -11.91 -10.54 14.70
N GLU A 194 -12.56 -11.49 15.41
CA GLU A 194 -12.49 -11.52 16.88
C GLU A 194 -11.06 -11.69 17.40
N THR A 195 -10.23 -12.43 16.65
CA THR A 195 -8.80 -12.62 16.91
C THR A 195 -8.03 -12.68 15.60
N TRP A 196 -6.87 -12.04 15.53
CA TRP A 196 -5.95 -12.16 14.41
C TRP A 196 -5.50 -13.61 14.21
N ALA A 197 -5.45 -14.05 12.95
CA ALA A 197 -4.87 -15.32 12.52
C ALA A 197 -3.98 -15.09 11.30
N ASP A 198 -2.95 -15.93 11.19
CA ASP A 198 -1.89 -15.85 10.19
C ASP A 198 -1.80 -17.18 9.44
N GLU A 199 -1.79 -17.12 8.13
CA GLU A 199 -1.62 -18.26 7.24
C GLU A 199 -0.82 -17.88 6.00
N GLU A 200 -0.28 -18.88 5.31
CA GLU A 200 0.35 -18.66 4.01
C GLU A 200 -0.73 -18.37 2.97
N MET A 201 -0.58 -17.29 2.19
CA MET A 201 -1.48 -17.01 1.06
C MET A 201 -1.28 -18.06 -0.06
N PHE A 202 -0.06 -18.55 -0.24
CA PHE A 202 0.28 -19.65 -1.13
C PHE A 202 1.62 -20.30 -0.75
N ASP A 203 1.73 -21.62 -0.98
CA ASP A 203 2.89 -22.46 -0.66
C ASP A 203 4.04 -22.31 -1.68
N GLN A 204 4.44 -21.07 -2.00
CA GLN A 204 5.51 -20.76 -2.95
C GLN A 204 6.32 -19.53 -2.57
N THR A 205 7.63 -19.64 -2.71
CA THR A 205 8.55 -18.49 -2.62
C THR A 205 8.60 -17.76 -3.96
N LEU A 206 8.53 -16.43 -3.93
CA LEU A 206 8.61 -15.57 -5.12
C LEU A 206 9.96 -14.86 -5.27
N GLY A 207 10.90 -15.11 -4.34
CA GLY A 207 12.12 -14.32 -4.20
C GLY A 207 11.85 -12.93 -3.60
N PRO A 208 12.87 -12.06 -3.51
CA PRO A 208 12.70 -10.72 -2.97
C PRO A 208 11.71 -9.91 -3.81
N LEU A 209 10.74 -9.29 -3.14
CA LEU A 209 9.69 -8.48 -3.76
C LEU A 209 10.02 -6.99 -3.67
N GLN A 210 9.84 -6.26 -4.77
CA GLN A 210 9.87 -4.80 -4.83
C GLN A 210 8.50 -4.19 -4.54
N GLY A 211 7.43 -4.84 -5.01
CA GLY A 211 6.05 -4.41 -4.84
C GLY A 211 5.12 -5.62 -4.71
N LEU A 212 4.05 -5.43 -3.92
CA LEU A 212 2.99 -6.40 -3.70
C LEU A 212 1.68 -5.62 -3.69
N VAL A 213 0.74 -6.07 -4.51
CA VAL A 213 -0.65 -5.61 -4.50
C VAL A 213 -1.53 -6.83 -4.44
N VAL A 214 -2.43 -6.87 -3.48
CA VAL A 214 -3.44 -7.92 -3.36
C VAL A 214 -4.81 -7.33 -3.60
N SER A 215 -5.64 -8.03 -4.37
CA SER A 215 -7.03 -7.66 -4.61
C SER A 215 -7.95 -8.87 -4.48
N THR A 216 -9.24 -8.61 -4.29
CA THR A 216 -10.25 -9.67 -4.23
C THR A 216 -10.76 -10.02 -5.62
N ASN A 217 -10.54 -11.25 -6.05
CA ASN A 217 -11.19 -11.82 -7.23
C ASN A 217 -12.65 -12.15 -6.89
N ARG A 218 -13.56 -11.23 -7.20
CA ARG A 218 -15.00 -11.36 -6.89
C ARG A 218 -15.67 -12.55 -7.56
N GLU A 219 -15.19 -12.98 -8.72
CA GLU A 219 -15.78 -14.14 -9.43
C GLU A 219 -15.46 -15.45 -8.71
N LYS A 220 -14.24 -15.56 -8.17
CA LYS A 220 -13.76 -16.75 -7.45
C LYS A 220 -13.98 -16.68 -5.94
N GLY A 221 -14.26 -15.48 -5.40
CA GLY A 221 -14.34 -15.23 -3.96
C GLY A 221 -13.01 -15.48 -3.24
N ARG A 222 -11.89 -15.18 -3.91
CA ARG A 222 -10.52 -15.44 -3.43
C ARG A 222 -9.63 -14.23 -3.61
N PHE A 223 -8.52 -14.19 -2.88
CA PHE A 223 -7.49 -13.17 -3.09
C PHE A 223 -6.58 -13.52 -4.28
N GLU A 224 -6.01 -12.48 -4.85
CA GLU A 224 -5.05 -12.58 -5.94
C GLU A 224 -3.94 -11.57 -5.72
N ALA A 225 -2.70 -12.06 -5.71
CA ALA A 225 -1.52 -11.25 -5.54
C ALA A 225 -0.89 -10.92 -6.90
N TYR A 226 -0.51 -9.66 -7.04
CA TYR A 226 0.31 -9.15 -8.12
C TYR A 226 1.61 -8.67 -7.49
N VAL A 227 2.74 -9.09 -8.06
CA VAL A 227 4.05 -8.76 -7.50
C VAL A 227 5.01 -8.28 -8.58
N VAL A 228 5.94 -7.42 -8.16
CA VAL A 228 7.18 -7.14 -8.89
C VAL A 228 8.32 -7.75 -8.10
N THR A 229 9.06 -8.67 -8.72
CA THR A 229 10.24 -9.29 -8.12
C THR A 229 11.48 -8.40 -8.30
N ALA A 230 12.54 -8.69 -7.56
CA ALA A 230 13.83 -7.98 -7.71
C ALA A 230 14.46 -8.12 -9.11
N ASP A 231 14.15 -9.17 -9.86
CA ASP A 231 14.57 -9.34 -11.26
C ASP A 231 13.60 -8.70 -12.27
N LYS A 232 12.72 -7.81 -11.78
CA LYS A 232 11.74 -7.03 -12.54
C LYS A 232 10.66 -7.87 -13.23
N ALA A 233 10.44 -9.12 -12.81
CA ALA A 233 9.32 -9.92 -13.31
C ALA A 233 8.01 -9.47 -12.65
N VAL A 234 6.96 -9.33 -13.45
CA VAL A 234 5.60 -9.09 -12.95
C VAL A 234 4.86 -10.42 -12.95
N LEU A 235 4.42 -10.85 -11.76
CA LEU A 235 3.73 -12.11 -11.57
C LEU A 235 2.32 -11.89 -11.03
N GLN A 236 1.39 -12.72 -11.47
CA GLN A 236 0.07 -12.94 -10.87
C GLN A 236 0.10 -14.28 -10.15
N VAL A 237 -0.39 -14.31 -8.92
CA VAL A 237 -0.48 -15.52 -8.11
C VAL A 237 -1.86 -15.57 -7.46
N GLU A 238 -2.66 -16.56 -7.82
CA GLU A 238 -3.95 -16.79 -7.19
C GLU A 238 -3.77 -17.44 -5.81
N ASP A 239 -4.70 -17.17 -4.91
CA ASP A 239 -4.86 -17.93 -3.67
C ASP A 239 -5.12 -19.42 -3.98
N GLY A 240 -4.17 -20.25 -3.57
CA GLY A 240 -4.02 -21.66 -3.97
C GLY A 240 -2.76 -21.96 -4.80
N GLY A 241 -2.05 -20.93 -5.29
CA GLY A 241 -0.71 -21.04 -5.85
C GLY A 241 -0.60 -21.09 -7.37
N ASP A 242 -1.69 -20.91 -8.13
CA ASP A 242 -1.57 -20.80 -9.58
C ASP A 242 -0.81 -19.52 -9.95
N LYS A 243 0.40 -19.69 -10.51
CA LYS A 243 1.34 -18.61 -10.81
C LYS A 243 1.47 -18.39 -12.30
N ARG A 244 1.45 -17.11 -12.70
CA ARG A 244 1.63 -16.67 -14.07
C ARG A 244 2.60 -15.49 -14.14
N GLU A 245 3.56 -15.56 -15.06
CA GLU A 245 4.40 -14.42 -15.42
C GLU A 245 3.69 -13.58 -16.49
N LEU A 246 3.48 -12.30 -16.21
CA LEU A 246 2.77 -11.37 -17.10
C LEU A 246 3.72 -10.55 -17.98
N GLY A 247 4.99 -10.48 -17.61
CA GLY A 247 6.00 -9.68 -18.29
C GLY A 247 7.18 -9.31 -17.40
N LYS A 248 8.07 -8.47 -17.95
CA LYS A 248 9.18 -7.86 -17.23
C LYS A 248 9.18 -6.35 -17.37
N VAL A 249 9.49 -5.64 -16.29
CA VAL A 249 9.65 -4.19 -16.29
C VAL A 249 11.03 -3.84 -16.87
N ASP A 250 11.06 -2.93 -17.83
CA ASP A 250 12.31 -2.40 -18.39
C ASP A 250 12.95 -1.34 -17.47
N ASP A 251 14.03 -0.72 -17.92
CA ASP A 251 14.72 0.33 -17.14
C ASP A 251 13.95 1.66 -17.08
N ASN A 252 12.89 1.82 -17.89
CA ASN A 252 12.04 3.00 -17.90
C ASN A 252 10.72 2.79 -17.12
N GLY A 253 10.59 1.67 -16.39
CA GLY A 253 9.35 1.34 -15.67
C GLY A 253 8.22 0.84 -16.57
N LYS A 254 8.50 0.50 -17.83
CA LYS A 254 7.51 -0.01 -18.78
C LYS A 254 7.52 -1.53 -18.78
N LEU A 255 6.33 -2.12 -18.76
CA LEU A 255 6.16 -3.55 -18.89
C LEU A 255 6.35 -4.01 -20.32
N VAL A 256 7.19 -5.04 -20.48
CA VAL A 256 7.34 -5.84 -21.69
C VAL A 256 6.64 -7.19 -21.44
N PRO A 257 5.46 -7.43 -22.04
CA PRO A 257 4.71 -8.67 -21.81
C PRO A 257 5.47 -9.91 -22.26
N SER A 258 5.33 -11.02 -21.52
CA SER A 258 6.01 -12.28 -21.86
C SER A 258 5.35 -12.98 -23.05
N THR A 259 4.05 -12.75 -23.29
CA THR A 259 3.35 -13.25 -24.49
C THR A 259 2.37 -12.23 -25.09
N THR A 260 2.08 -12.35 -26.39
CA THR A 260 1.07 -11.49 -27.08
C THR A 260 -0.35 -11.66 -26.52
N ALA A 261 -0.64 -12.81 -25.89
CA ALA A 261 -1.93 -13.12 -25.30
C ALA A 261 -2.23 -12.29 -24.04
N GLU A 262 -1.19 -11.78 -23.36
CA GLU A 262 -1.34 -10.97 -22.14
C GLU A 262 -1.79 -9.53 -22.41
N CYS A 263 -1.78 -9.09 -23.67
CA CYS A 263 -2.29 -7.78 -24.07
C CYS A 263 -3.81 -7.64 -23.95
N PHE A 264 -4.56 -8.74 -23.80
CA PHE A 264 -6.03 -8.77 -23.81
C PHE A 264 -6.69 -9.08 -22.44
N PHE A 265 -5.92 -9.08 -21.35
CA PHE A 265 -6.53 -9.29 -20.02
C PHE A 265 -7.43 -8.12 -19.65
N PHE A 266 -8.71 -8.44 -19.44
CA PHE A 266 -9.73 -7.57 -18.89
C PHE A 266 -9.66 -7.62 -17.36
N PHE A 267 -8.91 -6.68 -16.77
CA PHE A 267 -9.00 -6.31 -15.37
C PHE A 267 -10.24 -5.44 -15.19
N TYR A 268 -11.41 -6.05 -14.98
CA TYR A 268 -12.64 -5.30 -14.72
C TYR A 268 -12.76 -4.83 -13.26
N TYR A 269 -11.87 -5.24 -12.37
CA TYR A 269 -12.16 -5.22 -10.93
C TYR A 269 -11.08 -4.60 -10.02
N PHE A 270 -9.98 -4.09 -10.55
CA PHE A 270 -8.96 -3.38 -9.76
C PHE A 270 -9.47 -2.09 -9.08
N PHE A 271 -10.60 -1.55 -9.56
CA PHE A 271 -11.01 -0.16 -9.33
C PHE A 271 -12.34 -0.01 -8.56
N TYR A 272 -12.96 -1.11 -8.11
CA TYR A 272 -14.23 -1.07 -7.36
C TYR A 272 -14.08 -1.51 -5.92
N ALA A 273 -13.04 -1.03 -5.25
CA ALA A 273 -12.81 -1.29 -3.82
C ALA A 273 -12.44 0.01 -3.11
N PHE A 274 -13.35 0.99 -3.14
CA PHE A 274 -13.51 2.05 -2.13
C PHE A 274 -14.96 2.54 -2.22
#